data_AF-A0A0G4L5K8-F1
#
_entry.id   AF-A0A0G4L5K8-F1
#
_cell.length_a   1.000
_cell.length_b   1.000
_cell.length_c   1.000
_cell.angle_alpha   90.00
_cell.angle_beta   90.00
_cell.angle_gamma   90.00
#
_symmetry.space_group_name_H-M   'P 1'
#
loop_
_entity.id
_entity.type
_entity.pdbx_description
1 polymer ?
#
loop_
_entity_poly.entity_id
_entity_poly.type
_entity_poly.pdbx_seq_one_letter_code
_entity_poly.pdbx_strand_id
1 'polypeptide(L)'
;MPGRPVTLSLAESAGQNPGGNGELTQQPDYVPVLVLAWAYILSVRWVELFGEGRLMRYTDCKAQIRHGSPEPAHDGTSTYVDIGARNAEEMRWWAAVLAPGQGWLAAESDGQYVSPWSVCLQESNFMIIPGSAASFSDAVAFLGHFCARHDIMDESHMALAAVLLLPSFGRNKALKVSHLHLRARVRLGETAASSQGLAFELPDSWVHRDHHIDRLLALSCNPRGIHSILASVFYEPAVECNLASPWLQGNVAAIDSVAKGGPLVLTRMFAEREPAAAFLWAGAAVLGPQTSLLQEVRRGQIRTDLPSAVWSGTCQTFIQHPTSHPLVADGSISHADEARLLFLSQTDGHARMPICQWRPFGVTRLEDVNLEVRVHVDCESHWPQYRGFAWDCVDDESLFQSASVSLAERRPTESHSSSEGNGHSCQALISYDGLDEAGDHVSENATRSFFQWLRQDGWPQSEKHMRDHEWFDVSDSDDEHDQIIDENECASPGPRDGVHMETWLIAVPDDDLP
;
A
#
# COMPACT_ATOMS: atom_id res chain seq x y z
N MET A 1 -12.11 18.74 3.30
CA MET A 1 -11.30 19.84 2.73
C MET A 1 -11.49 19.85 1.21
N PRO A 2 -11.65 21.02 0.56
CA PRO A 2 -11.82 21.09 -0.88
C PRO A 2 -10.63 20.43 -1.59
N GLY A 3 -10.93 19.50 -2.51
CA GLY A 3 -9.91 18.69 -3.16
C GLY A 3 -9.21 19.48 -4.28
N ARG A 4 -7.88 19.53 -4.26
CA ARG A 4 -7.08 19.97 -5.41
C ARG A 4 -6.66 18.74 -6.23
N PRO A 5 -6.70 18.80 -7.58
CA PRO A 5 -6.14 17.76 -8.43
C PRO A 5 -4.66 17.48 -8.11
N VAL A 6 -4.23 16.25 -8.30
CA VAL A 6 -2.82 15.84 -8.18
C VAL A 6 -2.04 16.42 -9.35
N THR A 7 -0.98 17.18 -9.07
CA THR A 7 -0.10 17.69 -10.12
C THR A 7 0.85 16.58 -10.58
N LEU A 8 0.83 16.26 -11.86
CA LEU A 8 1.75 15.29 -12.47
C LEU A 8 2.79 16.04 -13.32
N SER A 9 4.06 15.67 -13.14
CA SER A 9 5.14 16.03 -14.04
C SER A 9 5.70 14.76 -14.69
N LEU A 10 6.01 14.85 -15.98
CA LEU A 10 6.65 13.76 -16.70
C LEU A 10 8.15 13.81 -16.43
N ALA A 11 8.78 12.65 -16.21
CA ALA A 11 10.23 12.60 -16.17
C ALA A 11 10.81 12.99 -17.54
N GLU A 12 11.84 13.83 -17.57
CA GLU A 12 12.61 14.01 -18.79
C GLU A 12 13.22 12.66 -19.18
N SER A 13 13.05 12.21 -20.42
CA SER A 13 13.74 11.02 -20.91
C SER A 13 15.23 11.25 -20.71
N ALA A 14 15.94 10.32 -20.06
CA ALA A 14 17.36 10.47 -19.80
C ALA A 14 18.10 10.68 -21.14
N GLY A 15 18.53 11.92 -21.40
CA GLY A 15 19.41 12.21 -22.53
C GLY A 15 20.70 11.42 -22.35
N GLN A 16 21.00 10.51 -23.27
CA GLN A 16 22.25 9.77 -23.23
C GLN A 16 23.42 10.69 -23.61
N ASN A 17 24.52 10.54 -22.87
CA ASN A 17 25.86 10.95 -23.31
C ASN A 17 26.15 10.36 -24.71
N PRO A 18 26.62 11.15 -25.68
CA PRO A 18 26.86 10.71 -27.04
C PRO A 18 28.20 9.94 -27.12
N GLY A 19 28.23 8.73 -26.56
CA GLY A 19 29.45 7.94 -26.47
C GLY A 19 29.20 6.46 -26.23
N GLY A 20 28.54 5.79 -27.18
CA GLY A 20 28.36 4.34 -27.13
C GLY A 20 27.56 3.84 -28.32
N ASN A 21 28.26 3.28 -29.31
CA ASN A 21 27.65 2.72 -30.52
C ASN A 21 26.84 1.47 -30.17
N GLY A 22 25.53 1.65 -29.99
CA GLY A 22 24.53 0.59 -29.96
C GLY A 22 23.18 1.20 -30.26
N GLU A 23 22.65 1.01 -31.47
CA GLU A 23 21.27 1.36 -31.84
C GLU A 23 20.29 0.49 -31.05
N LEU A 24 20.01 0.90 -29.81
CA LEU A 24 18.74 0.59 -29.16
C LEU A 24 17.72 1.58 -29.76
N THR A 25 16.95 1.13 -30.73
CA THR A 25 15.75 1.87 -31.19
C THR A 25 14.93 2.22 -29.95
N GLN A 26 14.87 3.52 -29.61
CA GLN A 26 14.07 4.04 -28.51
C GLN A 26 12.62 3.63 -28.74
N GLN A 27 12.12 2.70 -27.92
CA GLN A 27 10.71 2.36 -27.94
C GLN A 27 9.98 3.37 -27.05
N PRO A 28 8.85 3.93 -27.50
CA PRO A 28 8.09 4.90 -26.72
C PRO A 28 7.61 4.28 -25.39
N ASP A 29 7.76 5.04 -24.30
CA ASP A 29 7.21 4.69 -22.99
C ASP A 29 5.80 5.24 -22.86
N TYR A 30 4.83 4.35 -22.68
CA TYR A 30 3.43 4.69 -22.60
C TYR A 30 2.89 4.77 -21.17
N VAL A 31 3.67 4.42 -20.14
CA VAL A 31 3.22 4.41 -18.75
C VAL A 31 2.57 5.76 -18.34
N PRO A 32 3.15 6.93 -18.66
CA PRO A 32 2.50 8.19 -18.28
C PRO A 32 1.19 8.47 -19.02
N VAL A 33 1.10 8.08 -20.29
CA VAL A 33 -0.14 8.16 -21.09
C VAL A 33 -1.23 7.29 -20.47
N LEU A 34 -0.86 6.08 -20.06
CA LEU A 34 -1.76 5.11 -19.44
C LEU A 34 -2.21 5.57 -18.04
N VAL A 35 -1.33 6.21 -17.26
CA VAL A 35 -1.69 6.79 -15.94
C VAL A 35 -2.76 7.88 -16.11
N LEU A 36 -2.60 8.78 -17.08
CA LEU A 36 -3.60 9.81 -17.36
C LEU A 36 -4.94 9.21 -17.82
N ALA A 37 -4.90 8.17 -18.66
CA ALA A 37 -6.10 7.49 -19.13
C ALA A 37 -6.83 6.77 -17.99
N TRP A 38 -6.13 6.04 -17.13
CA TRP A 38 -6.73 5.38 -15.97
C TRP A 38 -7.27 6.38 -14.95
N ALA A 39 -6.59 7.51 -14.73
CA ALA A 39 -7.08 8.59 -13.87
C ALA A 39 -8.45 9.10 -14.36
N TYR A 40 -8.59 9.34 -15.67
CA TYR A 40 -9.89 9.67 -16.28
C TYR A 40 -10.94 8.56 -16.03
N ILE A 41 -10.58 7.30 -16.30
CA ILE A 41 -11.49 6.15 -16.20
C ILE A 41 -12.03 5.98 -14.78
N LEU A 42 -11.16 6.05 -13.77
CA LEU A 42 -11.59 5.95 -12.36
C LEU A 42 -12.46 7.14 -11.96
N SER A 43 -12.14 8.34 -12.45
CA SER A 43 -12.94 9.54 -12.18
C SER A 43 -14.33 9.53 -12.82
N VAL A 44 -14.47 9.09 -14.08
CA VAL A 44 -15.79 8.95 -14.70
C VAL A 44 -16.59 7.84 -14.03
N ARG A 45 -15.95 6.71 -13.66
CA ARG A 45 -16.62 5.62 -12.93
C ARG A 45 -17.15 6.09 -11.58
N TRP A 46 -16.39 6.93 -10.87
CA TRP A 46 -16.84 7.56 -9.65
C TRP A 46 -18.07 8.45 -9.88
N VAL A 47 -18.10 9.29 -10.92
CA VAL A 47 -19.29 10.09 -11.24
C VAL A 47 -20.50 9.20 -11.55
N GLU A 48 -20.31 8.14 -12.35
CA GLU A 48 -21.39 7.22 -12.73
C GLU A 48 -21.93 6.40 -11.54
N LEU A 49 -21.06 5.96 -10.62
CA LEU A 49 -21.47 5.16 -9.45
C LEU A 49 -22.30 5.97 -8.46
N PHE A 50 -21.88 7.20 -8.18
CA PHE A 50 -22.52 7.99 -7.14
C PHE A 50 -23.60 8.96 -7.67
N GLY A 51 -23.74 9.12 -8.98
CA GLY A 51 -24.89 9.74 -9.62
C GLY A 51 -25.13 11.22 -9.26
N GLU A 52 -26.37 11.53 -8.84
CA GLU A 52 -26.87 12.90 -8.66
C GLU A 52 -25.92 13.79 -7.83
N GLY A 53 -25.76 15.04 -8.26
CA GLY A 53 -24.86 15.99 -7.61
C GLY A 53 -23.39 15.85 -8.01
N ARG A 54 -23.04 15.03 -8.99
CA ARG A 54 -21.70 14.96 -9.60
C ARG A 54 -21.75 15.22 -11.10
N LEU A 55 -20.67 15.78 -11.64
CA LEU A 55 -20.54 16.14 -13.05
C LEU A 55 -19.20 15.65 -13.61
N MET A 56 -19.25 15.15 -14.84
CA MET A 56 -18.10 14.89 -15.69
C MET A 56 -18.16 15.80 -16.93
N ARG A 57 -17.11 16.57 -17.21
CA ARG A 57 -17.03 17.39 -18.44
C ARG A 57 -15.59 17.58 -18.92
N TYR A 58 -15.42 17.80 -20.22
CA TYR A 58 -14.16 18.32 -20.75
C TYR A 58 -14.00 19.81 -20.42
N THR A 59 -12.76 20.25 -20.28
CA THR A 59 -12.40 21.66 -20.08
C THR A 59 -11.94 22.28 -21.40
N ASP A 60 -11.45 23.52 -21.34
CA ASP A 60 -10.85 24.19 -22.48
C ASP A 60 -9.43 23.68 -22.80
N CYS A 61 -8.89 22.81 -21.94
CA CYS A 61 -7.55 22.25 -22.09
C CYS A 61 -7.55 21.04 -23.03
N LYS A 62 -6.67 21.05 -24.05
CA LYS A 62 -6.51 19.91 -24.98
C LYS A 62 -5.08 19.77 -25.49
N ALA A 63 -4.69 18.53 -25.79
CA ALA A 63 -3.48 18.23 -26.53
C ALA A 63 -3.59 18.71 -27.99
N GLN A 64 -2.46 19.10 -28.59
CA GLN A 64 -2.43 19.45 -30.01
C GLN A 64 -2.51 18.18 -30.87
N ILE A 65 -3.50 18.12 -31.76
CA ILE A 65 -3.64 17.03 -32.72
C ILE A 65 -2.91 17.44 -34.01
N ARG A 66 -1.95 16.62 -34.45
CA ARG A 66 -1.31 16.78 -35.76
C ARG A 66 -1.76 15.67 -36.70
N HIS A 67 -2.09 16.06 -37.94
CA HIS A 67 -2.40 15.13 -39.02
C HIS A 67 -1.18 15.00 -39.94
N GLY A 68 -0.63 13.80 -40.10
CA GLY A 68 0.50 13.51 -41.00
C GLY A 68 1.61 12.67 -40.35
N SER A 69 2.65 12.34 -41.14
CA SER A 69 3.84 11.64 -40.62
C SER A 69 4.63 12.54 -39.67
N PRO A 70 5.19 11.99 -38.58
CA PRO A 70 6.00 12.78 -37.64
C PRO A 70 7.25 13.31 -38.35
N GLU A 71 7.29 14.60 -38.63
CA GLU A 71 8.57 15.27 -38.87
C GLU A 71 9.29 15.39 -37.52
N PRO A 72 10.61 15.12 -37.45
CA PRO A 72 11.34 15.19 -36.19
C PRO A 72 11.26 16.61 -35.61
N ALA A 73 10.73 16.74 -34.40
CA ALA A 73 10.68 18.02 -33.70
C ALA A 73 12.08 18.62 -33.60
N HIS A 74 12.25 19.86 -34.03
CA HIS A 74 13.50 20.60 -33.92
C HIS A 74 13.82 21.05 -32.48
N ASP A 75 12.90 20.87 -31.52
CA ASP A 75 12.97 21.45 -30.18
C ASP A 75 13.22 20.44 -29.03
N GLY A 76 13.19 19.12 -29.29
CA GLY A 76 13.50 18.11 -28.25
C GLY A 76 12.53 18.04 -27.04
N THR A 77 11.54 18.93 -26.96
CA THR A 77 10.57 19.07 -25.85
C THR A 77 9.22 18.40 -26.13
N SER A 78 8.94 18.01 -27.38
CA SER A 78 7.63 17.51 -27.80
C SER A 78 7.60 15.98 -27.90
N THR A 79 6.78 15.34 -27.06
CA THR A 79 6.52 13.89 -27.12
C THR A 79 5.37 13.59 -28.09
N TYR A 80 5.63 12.78 -29.12
CA TYR A 80 4.61 12.32 -30.06
C TYR A 80 4.08 10.95 -29.63
N VAL A 81 2.76 10.83 -29.49
CA VAL A 81 2.10 9.56 -29.17
C VAL A 81 1.20 9.18 -30.35
N ASP A 82 1.49 8.05 -31.00
CA ASP A 82 0.59 7.50 -32.01
C ASP A 82 -0.62 6.84 -31.33
N ILE A 83 -1.74 7.56 -31.31
CA ILE A 83 -2.97 7.08 -30.69
C ILE A 83 -3.69 6.04 -31.55
N GLY A 84 -3.59 6.11 -32.88
CA GLY A 84 -4.35 5.24 -33.77
C GLY A 84 -5.88 5.34 -33.65
N ALA A 85 -6.41 6.51 -33.22
CA ALA A 85 -7.83 6.72 -32.95
C ALA A 85 -8.72 6.32 -34.15
N ARG A 86 -9.76 5.54 -33.89
CA ARG A 86 -10.64 4.96 -34.92
C ARG A 86 -11.79 5.88 -35.31
N ASN A 87 -12.19 6.78 -34.41
CA ASN A 87 -13.29 7.70 -34.63
C ASN A 87 -13.02 9.07 -33.98
N ALA A 88 -13.88 10.04 -34.27
CA ALA A 88 -13.75 11.40 -33.76
C ALA A 88 -13.95 11.50 -32.23
N GLU A 89 -14.66 10.56 -31.62
CA GLU A 89 -14.92 10.55 -30.18
C GLU A 89 -13.71 10.10 -29.37
N GLU A 90 -13.10 8.99 -29.77
CA GLU A 90 -11.82 8.50 -29.23
C GLU A 90 -10.72 9.55 -29.37
N MET A 91 -10.65 10.23 -30.53
CA MET A 91 -9.71 11.32 -30.76
C MET A 91 -9.94 12.50 -29.79
N ARG A 92 -11.19 12.86 -29.53
CA ARG A 92 -11.53 13.91 -28.55
C ARG A 92 -11.17 13.49 -27.12
N TRP A 93 -11.45 12.24 -26.75
CA TRP A 93 -11.11 11.72 -25.43
C TRP A 93 -9.60 11.77 -25.18
N TRP A 94 -8.78 11.27 -26.12
CA TRP A 94 -7.32 11.34 -26.00
C TRP A 94 -6.80 12.79 -25.96
N ALA A 95 -7.40 13.71 -26.71
CA ALA A 95 -7.04 15.12 -26.65
C ALA A 95 -7.30 15.74 -25.26
N ALA A 96 -8.35 15.31 -24.57
CA ALA A 96 -8.64 15.75 -23.20
C ALA A 96 -7.76 15.04 -22.15
N VAL A 97 -7.53 13.73 -22.29
CA VAL A 97 -6.68 12.95 -21.38
C VAL A 97 -5.23 13.45 -21.38
N LEU A 98 -4.70 13.77 -22.57
CA LEU A 98 -3.33 14.23 -22.77
C LEU A 98 -3.18 15.76 -22.75
N ALA A 99 -4.23 16.47 -22.33
CA ALA A 99 -4.21 17.93 -22.28
C ALA A 99 -3.17 18.43 -21.27
N PRO A 100 -2.32 19.42 -21.64
CA PRO A 100 -1.60 20.21 -20.66
C PRO A 100 -2.60 20.90 -19.72
N GLY A 101 -2.30 20.96 -18.42
CA GLY A 101 -3.25 21.38 -17.40
C GLY A 101 -4.26 20.27 -17.07
N GLN A 102 -5.54 20.64 -16.97
CA GLN A 102 -6.62 19.73 -16.61
C GLN A 102 -7.61 19.66 -17.75
N GLY A 103 -7.52 18.65 -18.65
CA GLY A 103 -8.41 18.49 -19.81
C GLY A 103 -9.82 18.00 -19.52
N TRP A 104 -10.07 17.56 -18.30
CA TRP A 104 -11.36 17.07 -17.85
C TRP A 104 -11.57 17.39 -16.36
N LEU A 105 -12.83 17.54 -15.97
CA LEU A 105 -13.24 17.80 -14.60
C LEU A 105 -14.26 16.75 -14.17
N ALA A 106 -13.93 16.02 -13.10
CA ALA A 106 -14.85 15.19 -12.34
C ALA A 106 -14.99 15.78 -10.94
N ALA A 107 -16.17 16.29 -10.61
CA ALA A 107 -16.41 16.98 -9.35
C ALA A 107 -17.86 16.85 -8.89
N GLU A 108 -18.11 17.16 -7.63
CA GLU A 108 -19.44 17.47 -7.15
C GLU A 108 -19.94 18.77 -7.80
N SER A 109 -21.25 18.88 -8.00
CA SER A 109 -21.90 19.95 -8.75
C SER A 109 -21.71 21.32 -8.11
N ASP A 110 -21.47 21.38 -6.80
CA ASP A 110 -21.11 22.60 -6.07
C ASP A 110 -19.64 23.01 -6.24
N GLY A 111 -18.83 22.16 -6.87
CA GLY A 111 -17.40 22.36 -7.11
C GLY A 111 -16.53 22.24 -5.85
N GLN A 112 -17.08 21.82 -4.71
CA GLN A 112 -16.34 21.74 -3.46
C GLN A 112 -15.39 20.55 -3.42
N TYR A 113 -15.79 19.43 -4.02
CA TYR A 113 -15.02 18.19 -4.04
C TYR A 113 -14.74 17.73 -5.47
N VAL A 114 -13.49 17.39 -5.74
CA VAL A 114 -13.06 16.77 -7.00
C VAL A 114 -12.84 15.28 -6.79
N SER A 115 -12.89 14.52 -7.87
CA SER A 115 -12.58 13.09 -7.84
C SER A 115 -11.18 12.85 -7.25
N PRO A 116 -10.99 11.82 -6.41
CA PRO A 116 -9.68 11.48 -5.83
C PRO A 116 -8.56 11.23 -6.86
N TRP A 117 -8.93 10.86 -8.09
CA TRP A 117 -8.02 10.61 -9.21
C TRP A 117 -7.92 11.78 -10.18
N SER A 118 -8.42 12.97 -9.81
CA SER A 118 -8.26 14.19 -10.62
C SER A 118 -6.78 14.54 -10.74
N VAL A 119 -6.32 14.74 -11.98
CA VAL A 119 -4.91 15.06 -12.28
C VAL A 119 -4.80 16.36 -13.08
N CYS A 120 -3.66 17.03 -12.93
CA CYS A 120 -3.27 18.21 -13.70
C CYS A 120 -1.84 18.03 -14.21
N LEU A 121 -1.65 18.05 -15.54
CA LEU A 121 -0.35 17.96 -16.20
C LEU A 121 0.29 19.36 -16.26
N GLN A 122 1.57 19.52 -15.92
CA GLN A 122 2.24 20.83 -16.06
C GLN A 122 2.41 21.25 -17.54
N GLU A 123 2.34 22.58 -17.81
CA GLU A 123 2.34 23.32 -19.11
C GLU A 123 0.96 23.80 -19.63
N SER A 124 0.89 24.94 -20.34
CA SER A 124 -0.39 25.53 -20.83
C SER A 124 -0.27 26.50 -22.03
N ASN A 125 -1.18 26.35 -23.02
CA ASN A 125 -1.88 27.38 -23.82
C ASN A 125 -3.00 26.72 -24.69
N PHE A 126 -4.21 27.30 -24.78
CA PHE A 126 -5.46 26.59 -25.19
C PHE A 126 -6.27 27.19 -26.36
N MET A 127 -7.04 26.34 -27.09
CA MET A 127 -8.34 26.66 -27.72
C MET A 127 -9.18 25.38 -28.04
N ILE A 128 -10.51 25.53 -28.08
CA ILE A 128 -11.67 24.59 -27.89
C ILE A 128 -11.98 23.54 -28.99
N ILE A 129 -12.75 22.47 -28.66
CA ILE A 129 -13.93 21.91 -29.42
C ILE A 129 -14.98 21.44 -28.38
N PRO A 130 -16.29 21.80 -28.48
CA PRO A 130 -17.31 21.33 -27.53
C PRO A 130 -17.85 19.93 -27.85
N GLY A 131 -18.14 19.14 -26.80
CA GLY A 131 -18.74 17.80 -26.85
C GLY A 131 -19.00 17.20 -25.46
N SER A 132 -19.74 16.09 -25.39
CA SER A 132 -19.95 15.31 -24.15
C SER A 132 -18.69 14.54 -23.76
N ALA A 133 -18.45 14.38 -22.46
CA ALA A 133 -17.37 13.53 -21.94
C ALA A 133 -17.66 12.05 -22.25
N ALA A 134 -16.61 11.29 -22.61
CA ALA A 134 -16.71 9.85 -22.82
C ALA A 134 -17.16 9.13 -21.54
N SER A 135 -18.07 8.16 -21.67
CA SER A 135 -18.51 7.31 -20.55
C SER A 135 -17.39 6.39 -20.07
N PHE A 136 -17.59 5.74 -18.92
CA PHE A 136 -16.70 4.70 -18.43
C PHE A 136 -16.49 3.58 -19.46
N SER A 137 -17.59 3.11 -20.06
CA SER A 137 -17.54 2.02 -21.06
C SER A 137 -16.76 2.43 -22.31
N ASP A 138 -16.97 3.64 -22.80
CA ASP A 138 -16.26 4.14 -23.98
C ASP A 138 -14.77 4.35 -23.69
N ALA A 139 -14.44 4.95 -22.54
CA ALA A 139 -13.05 5.20 -22.14
C ALA A 139 -12.24 3.91 -21.94
N VAL A 140 -12.85 2.87 -21.34
CA VAL A 140 -12.24 1.54 -21.21
C VAL A 140 -12.00 0.91 -22.59
N ALA A 141 -12.97 1.00 -23.51
CA ALA A 141 -12.83 0.49 -24.87
C ALA A 141 -11.72 1.22 -25.65
N PHE A 142 -11.65 2.55 -25.55
CA PHE A 142 -10.60 3.37 -26.17
C PHE A 142 -9.21 3.02 -25.63
N LEU A 143 -9.08 2.89 -24.30
CA LEU A 143 -7.82 2.45 -23.70
C LEU A 143 -7.42 1.05 -24.16
N GLY A 144 -8.39 0.13 -24.26
CA GLY A 144 -8.14 -1.23 -24.70
C GLY A 144 -7.66 -1.32 -26.14
N HIS A 145 -8.24 -0.53 -27.05
CA HIS A 145 -7.76 -0.41 -28.43
C HIS A 145 -6.31 0.09 -28.49
N PHE A 146 -5.97 1.08 -27.68
CA PHE A 146 -4.61 1.62 -27.60
C PHE A 146 -3.61 0.59 -27.07
N CYS A 147 -3.96 -0.13 -26.00
CA CYS A 147 -3.10 -1.15 -25.42
C CYS A 147 -2.86 -2.32 -26.38
N ALA A 148 -3.90 -2.77 -27.08
CA ALA A 148 -3.80 -3.83 -28.09
C ALA A 148 -2.97 -3.42 -29.30
N ARG A 149 -3.03 -2.15 -29.70
CA ARG A 149 -2.22 -1.61 -30.82
C ARG A 149 -0.73 -1.64 -30.53
N HIS A 150 -0.33 -1.30 -29.31
CA HIS A 150 1.08 -1.11 -28.93
C HIS A 150 1.68 -2.30 -28.16
N ASP A 151 0.88 -3.33 -27.87
CA ASP A 151 1.26 -4.52 -27.09
C ASP A 151 1.82 -4.14 -25.69
N ILE A 152 1.02 -3.35 -24.96
CA ILE A 152 1.38 -2.70 -23.68
C ILE A 152 0.35 -2.97 -22.57
N MET A 153 -0.30 -4.13 -22.62
CA MET A 153 -1.28 -4.52 -21.60
C MET A 153 -0.67 -4.55 -20.19
N ASP A 154 0.56 -5.02 -20.03
CA ASP A 154 1.24 -5.08 -18.74
C ASP A 154 1.54 -3.68 -18.18
N GLU A 155 1.95 -2.75 -19.05
CA GLU A 155 2.13 -1.33 -18.70
C GLU A 155 0.81 -0.70 -18.25
N SER A 156 -0.31 -1.12 -18.83
CA SER A 156 -1.64 -0.64 -18.45
C SER A 156 -2.02 -1.08 -17.03
N HIS A 157 -1.72 -2.33 -16.63
CA HIS A 157 -1.95 -2.80 -15.26
C HIS A 157 -1.06 -2.06 -14.25
N MET A 158 0.20 -1.79 -14.59
CA MET A 158 1.09 -0.99 -13.74
C MET A 158 0.59 0.45 -13.60
N ALA A 159 0.11 1.05 -14.69
CA ALA A 159 -0.48 2.38 -14.67
C ALA A 159 -1.77 2.43 -13.84
N LEU A 160 -2.65 1.42 -13.95
CA LEU A 160 -3.81 1.29 -13.07
C LEU A 160 -3.38 1.25 -11.61
N ALA A 161 -2.43 0.38 -11.26
CA ALA A 161 -1.91 0.28 -9.89
C ALA A 161 -1.33 1.61 -9.40
N ALA A 162 -0.62 2.35 -10.25
CA ALA A 162 -0.12 3.68 -9.92
C ALA A 162 -1.28 4.66 -9.65
N VAL A 163 -2.33 4.64 -10.47
CA VAL A 163 -3.50 5.50 -10.28
C VAL A 163 -4.21 5.19 -8.96
N LEU A 164 -4.27 3.92 -8.52
CA LEU A 164 -4.84 3.55 -7.22
C LEU A 164 -4.10 4.18 -6.03
N LEU A 165 -2.83 4.56 -6.20
CA LEU A 165 -2.01 5.18 -5.18
C LEU A 165 -2.15 6.71 -5.13
N LEU A 166 -2.74 7.36 -6.15
CA LEU A 166 -2.87 8.82 -6.21
C LEU A 166 -3.58 9.43 -4.99
N PRO A 167 -4.69 8.87 -4.47
CA PRO A 167 -5.34 9.45 -3.29
C PRO A 167 -4.48 9.39 -2.02
N SER A 168 -3.51 8.47 -1.97
CA SER A 168 -2.61 8.26 -0.82
C SER A 168 -1.36 9.14 -0.92
N PHE A 169 -0.73 9.21 -2.10
CA PHE A 169 0.57 9.85 -2.27
C PHE A 169 0.55 11.15 -3.08
N GLY A 170 -0.53 11.44 -3.80
CA GLY A 170 -0.65 12.62 -4.67
C GLY A 170 -1.16 13.88 -3.97
N ARG A 171 -1.58 13.79 -2.70
CA ARG A 171 -2.08 14.95 -1.95
C ARG A 171 -0.91 15.86 -1.57
N ASN A 172 -0.97 17.13 -1.98
CA ASN A 172 -0.04 18.21 -1.62
C ASN A 172 1.39 18.13 -2.20
N LYS A 173 1.70 17.19 -3.11
CA LYS A 173 3.01 17.10 -3.78
C LYS A 173 2.82 16.88 -5.28
N ALA A 174 3.66 17.53 -6.08
CA ALA A 174 3.77 17.19 -7.50
C ALA A 174 4.43 15.81 -7.61
N LEU A 175 3.75 14.85 -8.24
CA LEU A 175 4.28 13.52 -8.48
C LEU A 175 4.98 13.48 -9.83
N LYS A 176 6.20 12.96 -9.84
CA LYS A 176 6.97 12.72 -11.06
C LYS A 176 6.67 11.31 -11.53
N VAL A 177 5.99 11.18 -12.66
CA VAL A 177 5.73 9.86 -13.25
C VAL A 177 7.03 9.37 -13.90
N SER A 178 7.56 8.27 -13.38
CA SER A 178 8.83 7.72 -13.85
C SER A 178 8.64 7.00 -15.17
N HIS A 179 9.63 7.14 -16.05
CA HIS A 179 9.73 6.33 -17.25
C HIS A 179 10.22 4.93 -16.89
N LEU A 180 9.36 3.91 -17.03
CA LEU A 180 9.63 2.54 -16.62
C LEU A 180 9.60 1.60 -17.82
N HIS A 181 10.79 1.28 -18.33
CA HIS A 181 10.95 0.28 -19.37
C HIS A 181 11.00 -1.13 -18.77
N LEU A 182 9.85 -1.66 -18.36
CA LEU A 182 9.72 -3.06 -17.92
C LEU A 182 9.45 -3.97 -19.12
N ARG A 183 10.40 -4.05 -20.06
CA ARG A 183 10.45 -5.16 -21.03
C ARG A 183 11.65 -6.05 -20.73
N ALA A 184 11.52 -6.84 -19.65
CA ALA A 184 12.24 -8.10 -19.58
C ALA A 184 11.49 -9.08 -20.49
N ARG A 185 11.84 -9.14 -21.79
CA ARG A 185 11.58 -10.37 -22.55
C ARG A 185 12.44 -11.45 -21.89
N VAL A 186 11.90 -12.12 -20.88
CA VAL A 186 12.35 -13.47 -20.54
C VAL A 186 12.02 -14.28 -21.77
N ARG A 187 12.99 -14.42 -22.69
CA ARG A 187 12.99 -15.52 -23.64
C ARG A 187 13.14 -16.78 -22.80
N LEU A 188 12.04 -17.22 -22.17
CA LEU A 188 11.92 -18.60 -21.75
C LEU A 188 12.11 -19.40 -23.04
N GLY A 189 13.11 -20.27 -23.04
CA GLY A 189 13.72 -20.83 -24.24
C GLY A 189 12.72 -21.19 -25.33
N GLU A 190 13.09 -20.87 -26.56
CA GLU A 190 12.42 -21.26 -27.79
C GLU A 190 12.10 -22.76 -27.78
N THR A 191 10.88 -23.12 -27.41
CA THR A 191 10.19 -24.24 -28.02
C THR A 191 9.08 -23.66 -28.87
N ALA A 192 9.37 -23.58 -30.16
CA ALA A 192 8.43 -23.21 -31.19
C ALA A 192 7.20 -24.15 -31.14
N ALA A 193 6.13 -23.66 -30.53
CA ALA A 193 4.78 -24.06 -30.87
C ALA A 193 4.07 -22.79 -31.30
N SER A 194 3.66 -22.74 -32.56
CA SER A 194 2.89 -21.63 -33.12
C SER A 194 1.57 -21.49 -32.36
N SER A 195 1.51 -20.57 -31.41
CA SER A 195 0.25 -20.01 -30.92
C SER A 195 -0.22 -18.98 -31.95
N GLN A 196 -0.89 -19.48 -32.98
CA GLN A 196 -1.74 -18.64 -33.82
C GLN A 196 -2.78 -17.95 -32.92
N GLY A 197 -2.75 -16.61 -32.88
CA GLY A 197 -3.89 -15.75 -32.59
C GLY A 197 -4.77 -16.11 -31.40
N LEU A 198 -4.29 -15.89 -30.19
CA LEU A 198 -5.17 -15.44 -29.11
C LEU A 198 -4.89 -13.95 -28.92
N ALA A 199 -5.64 -13.12 -29.64
CA ALA A 199 -5.77 -11.72 -29.27
C ALA A 199 -6.30 -11.73 -27.83
N PHE A 200 -5.46 -11.32 -26.89
CA PHE A 200 -5.92 -10.99 -25.54
C PHE A 200 -6.68 -9.67 -25.67
N GLU A 201 -7.89 -9.74 -26.23
CA GLU A 201 -8.89 -8.71 -26.01
C GLU A 201 -8.99 -8.59 -24.49
N LEU A 202 -8.78 -7.39 -23.93
CA LEU A 202 -9.28 -7.07 -22.58
C LEU A 202 -10.72 -7.56 -22.58
N PRO A 203 -11.05 -8.68 -21.91
CA PRO A 203 -12.39 -9.18 -22.10
C PRO A 203 -13.27 -8.15 -21.40
N ASP A 204 -14.17 -7.50 -22.15
CA ASP A 204 -15.22 -6.60 -21.65
C ASP A 204 -15.87 -7.13 -20.35
N SER A 205 -15.78 -8.45 -20.12
CA SER A 205 -16.17 -9.12 -18.89
C SER A 205 -15.45 -8.68 -17.61
N TRP A 206 -14.13 -8.46 -17.56
CA TRP A 206 -13.45 -8.28 -16.25
C TRP A 206 -13.71 -6.91 -15.61
N VAL A 207 -13.84 -5.87 -16.44
CA VAL A 207 -14.13 -4.49 -16.00
C VAL A 207 -15.60 -4.33 -15.63
N HIS A 208 -16.51 -4.93 -16.41
CA HIS A 208 -17.95 -4.68 -16.30
C HIS A 208 -18.75 -5.76 -15.55
N ARG A 209 -18.32 -7.03 -15.49
CA ARG A 209 -19.13 -8.12 -14.91
C ARG A 209 -18.89 -8.41 -13.44
N ASP A 210 -17.70 -8.14 -12.92
CA ASP A 210 -17.29 -8.63 -11.58
C ASP A 210 -17.08 -7.51 -10.54
N HIS A 211 -17.45 -6.27 -10.85
CA HIS A 211 -17.27 -5.10 -9.97
C HIS A 211 -15.83 -4.92 -9.46
N HIS A 212 -14.83 -5.48 -10.16
CA HIS A 212 -13.43 -5.43 -9.72
C HIS A 212 -12.90 -4.00 -9.66
N ILE A 213 -13.23 -3.16 -10.65
CA ILE A 213 -12.87 -1.74 -10.62
C ILE A 213 -13.53 -1.05 -9.42
N ASP A 214 -14.80 -1.34 -9.11
CA ASP A 214 -15.50 -0.74 -7.98
C ASP A 214 -14.84 -1.11 -6.64
N ARG A 215 -14.36 -2.35 -6.51
CA ARG A 215 -13.57 -2.80 -5.34
C ARG A 215 -12.21 -2.08 -5.25
N LEU A 216 -11.51 -1.91 -6.38
CA LEU A 216 -10.24 -1.18 -6.42
C LEU A 216 -10.43 0.31 -6.12
N LEU A 217 -11.53 0.92 -6.58
CA LEU A 217 -11.91 2.29 -6.24
C LEU A 217 -12.12 2.44 -4.73
N ALA A 218 -12.85 1.52 -4.11
CA ALA A 218 -13.07 1.52 -2.67
C ALA A 218 -11.75 1.41 -1.89
N LEU A 219 -10.85 0.50 -2.31
CA LEU A 219 -9.52 0.35 -1.71
C LEU A 219 -8.67 1.61 -1.88
N SER A 220 -8.64 2.21 -3.07
CA SER A 220 -7.87 3.43 -3.37
C SER A 220 -8.37 4.64 -2.57
N CYS A 221 -9.66 4.68 -2.24
CA CYS A 221 -10.26 5.67 -1.35
C CYS A 221 -9.96 5.46 0.14
N ASN A 222 -9.21 4.40 0.53
CA ASN A 222 -8.72 4.18 1.88
C ASN A 222 -7.18 4.39 1.97
N PRO A 223 -6.68 5.65 2.07
CA PRO A 223 -5.24 5.91 2.16
C PRO A 223 -4.55 5.19 3.32
N ARG A 224 -5.20 5.11 4.49
CA ARG A 224 -4.65 4.38 5.65
C ARG A 224 -4.48 2.90 5.33
N GLY A 225 -5.48 2.32 4.67
CA GLY A 225 -5.45 0.97 4.13
C GLY A 225 -4.30 0.73 3.16
N ILE A 226 -4.14 1.58 2.14
CA ILE A 226 -3.03 1.48 1.17
C ILE A 226 -1.67 1.53 1.86
N HIS A 227 -1.46 2.47 2.80
CA HIS A 227 -0.22 2.53 3.58
C HIS A 227 -0.01 1.26 4.40
N SER A 228 -1.04 0.73 5.04
CA SER A 228 -0.94 -0.52 5.83
C SER A 228 -0.59 -1.74 4.96
N ILE A 229 -1.15 -1.85 3.76
CA ILE A 229 -0.85 -2.93 2.81
C ILE A 229 0.60 -2.84 2.36
N LEU A 230 1.07 -1.66 1.98
CA LEU A 230 2.47 -1.48 1.59
C LEU A 230 3.42 -1.75 2.76
N ALA A 231 3.10 -1.28 3.96
CA ALA A 231 3.94 -1.48 5.14
C ALA A 231 3.94 -2.92 5.68
N SER A 232 2.97 -3.76 5.30
CA SER A 232 2.87 -5.17 5.73
C SER A 232 4.13 -5.98 5.43
N VAL A 233 4.91 -5.60 4.41
CA VAL A 233 6.20 -6.22 4.08
C VAL A 233 7.21 -6.20 5.24
N PHE A 234 7.07 -5.28 6.20
CA PHE A 234 7.97 -5.18 7.35
C PHE A 234 7.47 -5.93 8.58
N TYR A 235 6.22 -6.42 8.55
CA TYR A 235 5.66 -7.22 9.63
C TYR A 235 6.25 -8.64 9.59
N GLU A 236 6.54 -9.18 10.77
CA GLU A 236 7.03 -10.55 10.95
C GLU A 236 6.40 -11.14 12.21
N PRO A 237 5.57 -12.19 12.10
CA PRO A 237 4.80 -12.73 13.24
C PRO A 237 5.64 -13.22 14.43
N ALA A 238 6.87 -13.65 14.16
CA ALA A 238 7.78 -14.16 15.19
C ALA A 238 8.47 -13.06 16.00
N VAL A 239 8.46 -11.82 15.52
CA VAL A 239 9.15 -10.70 16.19
C VAL A 239 8.28 -10.17 17.32
N GLU A 240 8.85 -10.20 18.51
CA GLU A 240 8.22 -9.65 19.70
C GLU A 240 8.33 -8.11 19.75
N CYS A 241 7.39 -7.45 20.43
CA CYS A 241 7.29 -6.00 20.45
C CYS A 241 8.52 -5.29 21.03
N ASN A 242 9.24 -5.91 21.96
CA ASN A 242 10.52 -5.44 22.49
C ASN A 242 11.70 -5.62 21.51
N LEU A 243 11.54 -6.42 20.46
CA LEU A 243 12.56 -6.68 19.42
C LEU A 243 12.28 -5.93 18.11
N ALA A 244 11.26 -5.07 18.07
CA ALA A 244 10.84 -4.36 16.87
C ALA A 244 11.93 -3.44 16.29
N SER A 245 12.64 -2.68 17.14
CA SER A 245 13.73 -1.79 16.73
C SER A 245 14.84 -2.54 15.97
N PRO A 246 15.54 -3.54 16.57
CA PRO A 246 16.60 -4.24 15.86
C PRO A 246 16.12 -4.99 14.62
N TRP A 247 14.89 -5.51 14.63
CA TRP A 247 14.30 -6.12 13.43
C TRP A 247 14.20 -5.11 12.28
N LEU A 248 13.61 -3.94 12.52
CA LEU A 248 13.45 -2.91 11.48
C LEU A 248 14.79 -2.35 11.02
N GLN A 249 15.69 -2.05 11.95
CA GLN A 249 17.01 -1.53 11.62
C GLN A 249 17.80 -2.54 10.76
N GLY A 250 17.78 -3.82 11.11
CA GLY A 250 18.43 -4.89 10.34
C GLY A 250 17.85 -5.04 8.93
N ASN A 251 16.52 -5.01 8.79
CA ASN A 251 15.86 -5.08 7.49
C ASN A 251 16.21 -3.87 6.61
N VAL A 252 16.17 -2.67 7.17
CA VAL A 252 16.52 -1.44 6.46
C VAL A 252 17.99 -1.44 6.02
N ALA A 253 18.92 -1.88 6.87
CA ALA A 253 20.33 -2.00 6.52
C ALA A 253 20.58 -2.99 5.36
N ALA A 254 19.86 -4.11 5.37
CA ALA A 254 19.91 -5.08 4.27
C ALA A 254 19.35 -4.48 2.97
N ILE A 255 18.21 -3.79 3.05
CA ILE A 255 17.59 -3.11 1.90
C ILE A 255 18.53 -2.05 1.31
N ASP A 256 19.13 -1.20 2.14
CA ASP A 256 20.05 -0.16 1.69
C ASP A 256 21.29 -0.76 1.01
N SER A 257 21.82 -1.86 1.57
CA SER A 257 23.00 -2.56 1.04
C SER A 257 22.74 -3.22 -0.32
N VAL A 258 21.56 -3.83 -0.49
CA VAL A 258 21.19 -4.58 -1.71
C VAL A 258 20.64 -3.67 -2.79
N ALA A 259 19.68 -2.82 -2.45
CA ALA A 259 18.98 -2.00 -3.43
C ALA A 259 19.79 -0.79 -3.88
N LYS A 260 20.68 -0.25 -3.03
CA LYS A 260 21.53 0.92 -3.32
C LYS A 260 20.75 2.09 -3.93
N GLY A 261 19.52 2.29 -3.46
CA GLY A 261 18.61 3.34 -3.94
C GLY A 261 17.94 3.07 -5.30
N GLY A 262 18.05 1.88 -5.88
CA GLY A 262 17.39 1.49 -7.13
C GLY A 262 15.90 1.18 -6.94
N PRO A 263 14.95 2.02 -7.42
CA PRO A 263 13.52 1.86 -7.14
C PRO A 263 12.93 0.55 -7.66
N LEU A 264 13.41 0.08 -8.82
CA LEU A 264 13.00 -1.21 -9.39
C LEU A 264 13.45 -2.40 -8.56
N VAL A 265 14.66 -2.33 -7.97
CA VAL A 265 15.17 -3.39 -7.09
C VAL A 265 14.35 -3.41 -5.80
N LEU A 266 14.08 -2.24 -5.22
CA LEU A 266 13.21 -2.11 -4.04
C LEU A 266 11.83 -2.70 -4.28
N THR A 267 11.16 -2.29 -5.37
CA THR A 267 9.83 -2.80 -5.73
C THR A 267 9.85 -4.33 -5.88
N ARG A 268 10.88 -4.89 -6.53
CA ARG A 268 11.00 -6.33 -6.69
C ARG A 268 11.20 -7.04 -5.36
N MET A 269 12.09 -6.55 -4.50
CA MET A 269 12.32 -7.11 -3.17
C MET A 269 11.03 -7.14 -2.34
N PHE A 270 10.26 -6.05 -2.35
CA PHE A 270 9.01 -5.98 -1.60
C PHE A 270 7.91 -6.86 -2.20
N ALA A 271 7.80 -6.92 -3.54
CA ALA A 271 6.86 -7.79 -4.21
C ALA A 271 7.18 -9.29 -4.01
N GLU A 272 8.45 -9.66 -3.91
CA GLU A 272 8.86 -11.04 -3.61
C GLU A 272 8.62 -11.40 -2.14
N ARG A 273 8.83 -10.45 -1.22
CA ARG A 273 8.58 -10.67 0.22
C ARG A 273 7.08 -10.70 0.56
N GLU A 274 6.27 -9.85 -0.06
CA GLU A 274 4.82 -9.80 0.14
C GLU A 274 4.06 -9.83 -1.20
N PRO A 275 3.86 -11.03 -1.78
CA PRO A 275 3.20 -11.17 -3.09
C PRO A 275 1.77 -10.65 -3.12
N ALA A 276 1.06 -10.64 -1.99
CA ALA A 276 -0.31 -10.13 -1.92
C ALA A 276 -0.37 -8.60 -2.12
N ALA A 277 0.71 -7.88 -1.77
CA ALA A 277 0.85 -6.44 -1.99
C ALA A 277 1.62 -6.07 -3.28
N ALA A 278 2.11 -7.06 -4.04
CA ALA A 278 3.00 -6.86 -5.19
C ALA A 278 2.43 -5.90 -6.26
N PHE A 279 1.13 -5.94 -6.51
CA PHE A 279 0.49 -5.08 -7.49
C PHE A 279 0.57 -3.59 -7.10
N LEU A 280 0.43 -3.26 -5.81
CA LEU A 280 0.60 -1.89 -5.33
C LEU A 280 2.08 -1.46 -5.38
N TRP A 281 3.02 -2.37 -5.11
CA TRP A 281 4.45 -2.07 -5.25
C TRP A 281 4.87 -1.81 -6.70
N ALA A 282 4.20 -2.43 -7.68
CA ALA A 282 4.36 -2.10 -9.10
C ALA A 282 3.87 -0.67 -9.40
N GLY A 283 2.74 -0.25 -8.84
CA GLY A 283 2.28 1.14 -8.91
C GLY A 283 3.24 2.12 -8.22
N ALA A 284 3.81 1.72 -7.08
CA ALA A 284 4.80 2.51 -6.36
C ALA A 284 6.08 2.70 -7.19
N ALA A 285 6.48 1.72 -8.00
CA ALA A 285 7.60 1.91 -8.95
C ALA A 285 7.39 3.13 -9.85
N VAL A 286 6.16 3.33 -10.32
CA VAL A 286 5.77 4.44 -11.21
C VAL A 286 5.79 5.79 -10.50
N LEU A 287 5.24 5.85 -9.28
CA LEU A 287 5.07 7.12 -8.55
C LEU A 287 6.27 7.51 -7.66
N GLY A 288 7.13 6.57 -7.31
CA GLY A 288 8.32 6.82 -6.49
C GLY A 288 8.13 7.04 -4.97
N PRO A 289 7.12 6.49 -4.24
CA PRO A 289 6.95 6.75 -2.81
C PRO A 289 7.84 5.87 -1.91
N GLN A 290 8.66 4.97 -2.46
CA GLN A 290 9.41 3.96 -1.70
C GLN A 290 10.31 4.59 -0.63
N THR A 291 11.02 5.68 -0.96
CA THR A 291 11.93 6.33 -0.02
C THR A 291 11.19 6.94 1.17
N SER A 292 10.03 7.57 0.94
CA SER A 292 9.23 8.12 2.05
C SER A 292 8.63 7.00 2.91
N LEU A 293 8.15 5.93 2.29
CA LEU A 293 7.64 4.76 3.03
C LEU A 293 8.74 4.11 3.88
N LEU A 294 9.95 3.97 3.34
CA LEU A 294 11.10 3.48 4.10
C LEU A 294 11.48 4.40 5.26
N GLN A 295 11.34 5.72 5.10
CA GLN A 295 11.55 6.66 6.20
C GLN A 295 10.49 6.56 7.30
N GLU A 296 9.22 6.35 6.94
CA GLU A 296 8.14 6.06 7.90
C GLU A 296 8.43 4.78 8.68
N VAL A 297 8.84 3.72 7.99
CA VAL A 297 9.22 2.43 8.59
C VAL A 297 10.41 2.56 9.53
N ARG A 298 11.45 3.33 9.16
CA ARG A 298 12.59 3.63 10.05
C ARG A 298 12.17 4.30 11.37
N ARG A 299 11.04 5.00 11.38
CA ARG A 299 10.46 5.66 12.58
C ARG A 299 9.45 4.76 13.31
N GLY A 300 9.31 3.49 12.91
CA GLY A 300 8.33 2.56 13.45
C GLY A 300 6.88 2.85 13.05
N GLN A 301 6.63 3.74 12.08
CA GLN A 301 5.28 4.15 11.65
C GLN A 301 4.66 3.14 10.69
N ILE A 302 4.48 1.90 11.16
CA ILE A 302 3.86 0.81 10.39
C ILE A 302 2.39 0.76 10.77
N ARG A 303 1.53 1.27 9.90
CA ARG A 303 0.09 1.35 10.12
C ARG A 303 -0.56 -0.03 9.93
N THR A 304 -1.61 -0.30 10.69
CA THR A 304 -2.45 -1.51 10.58
C THR A 304 -3.89 -1.12 10.24
N ASP A 305 -4.54 -1.89 9.37
CA ASP A 305 -5.94 -1.74 9.00
C ASP A 305 -6.52 -3.11 8.65
N LEU A 306 -7.21 -3.74 9.61
CA LEU A 306 -7.75 -5.10 9.44
C LEU A 306 -8.65 -5.26 8.19
N PRO A 307 -9.54 -4.31 7.84
CA PRO A 307 -10.32 -4.41 6.61
C PRO A 307 -9.44 -4.50 5.36
N SER A 308 -8.45 -3.62 5.22
CA SER A 308 -7.52 -3.64 4.09
C SER A 308 -6.62 -4.87 4.10
N ALA A 309 -6.19 -5.33 5.27
CA ALA A 309 -5.42 -6.56 5.43
C ALA A 309 -6.18 -7.75 4.84
N VAL A 310 -7.46 -7.89 5.19
CA VAL A 310 -8.31 -8.94 4.65
C VAL A 310 -8.55 -8.77 3.15
N TRP A 311 -8.88 -7.56 2.68
CA TRP A 311 -9.18 -7.32 1.26
C TRP A 311 -7.99 -7.56 0.34
N SER A 312 -6.78 -7.33 0.83
CA SER A 312 -5.54 -7.60 0.10
C SER A 312 -4.98 -9.00 0.34
N GLY A 313 -5.43 -9.69 1.39
CA GLY A 313 -4.83 -10.95 1.84
C GLY A 313 -3.44 -10.77 2.47
N THR A 314 -3.17 -9.61 3.09
CA THR A 314 -1.93 -9.33 3.82
C THR A 314 -2.09 -9.59 5.33
N CYS A 315 -0.98 -9.94 5.99
CA CYS A 315 -0.91 -9.98 7.45
C CYS A 315 -0.16 -8.75 7.96
N GLN A 316 -0.74 -8.05 8.93
CA GLN A 316 -0.27 -6.75 9.41
C GLN A 316 -0.09 -6.71 10.92
N THR A 317 -0.68 -7.64 11.68
CA THR A 317 -0.63 -7.63 13.15
C THR A 317 -0.84 -9.03 13.74
N PHE A 318 -0.30 -9.25 14.94
CA PHE A 318 -0.46 -10.50 15.68
C PHE A 318 -1.94 -10.83 15.98
N ILE A 319 -2.83 -9.84 16.00
CA ILE A 319 -4.29 -10.01 16.22
C ILE A 319 -4.94 -10.85 15.12
N GLN A 320 -4.39 -10.87 13.91
CA GLN A 320 -4.92 -11.67 12.79
C GLN A 320 -4.66 -13.18 12.95
N HIS A 321 -3.71 -13.57 13.81
CA HIS A 321 -3.36 -14.97 14.00
C HIS A 321 -4.35 -15.69 14.91
N PRO A 322 -4.55 -17.00 14.72
CA PRO A 322 -5.31 -17.80 15.65
C PRO A 322 -4.67 -17.86 17.02
N THR A 323 -5.52 -18.05 18.03
CA THR A 323 -5.03 -18.38 19.36
C THR A 323 -4.27 -19.70 19.34
N SER A 324 -3.24 -19.79 20.19
CA SER A 324 -2.44 -21.02 20.35
C SER A 324 -3.29 -22.23 20.75
N HIS A 325 -2.83 -23.42 20.36
CA HIS A 325 -3.41 -24.69 20.81
C HIS A 325 -2.28 -25.63 21.30
N PRO A 326 -2.22 -26.01 22.58
CA PRO A 326 -3.16 -25.63 23.65
C PRO A 326 -3.07 -24.13 23.99
N LEU A 327 -4.20 -23.55 24.39
CA LEU A 327 -4.27 -22.13 24.79
C LEU A 327 -3.52 -21.86 26.09
N VAL A 328 -3.56 -22.82 27.02
CA VAL A 328 -2.90 -22.74 28.32
C VAL A 328 -1.72 -23.71 28.34
N ALA A 329 -0.54 -23.18 28.59
CA ALA A 329 0.69 -23.93 28.82
C ALA A 329 1.18 -23.63 30.25
N ASP A 330 1.48 -24.67 31.03
CA ASP A 330 1.99 -24.53 32.41
C ASP A 330 1.16 -23.60 33.30
N GLY A 331 -0.18 -23.66 33.15
CA GLY A 331 -1.12 -22.83 33.92
C GLY A 331 -1.13 -21.35 33.54
N SER A 332 -0.52 -20.98 32.41
CA SER A 332 -0.44 -19.61 31.91
C SER A 332 -0.89 -19.51 30.45
N ILE A 333 -1.31 -18.31 30.05
CA ILE A 333 -1.66 -17.95 28.66
C ILE A 333 -0.65 -16.92 28.15
N SER A 334 -0.33 -16.93 26.85
CA SER A 334 0.50 -15.88 26.27
C SER A 334 -0.23 -14.53 26.29
N HIS A 335 0.51 -13.42 26.47
CA HIS A 335 -0.08 -12.08 26.34
C HIS A 335 -0.73 -11.86 24.97
N ALA A 336 -0.22 -12.53 23.93
CA ALA A 336 -0.76 -12.45 22.58
C ALA A 336 -2.15 -13.09 22.50
N ASP A 337 -2.33 -14.25 23.11
CA ASP A 337 -3.63 -14.95 23.13
C ASP A 337 -4.62 -14.28 24.08
N GLU A 338 -4.17 -13.78 25.22
CA GLU A 338 -4.98 -12.95 26.11
C GLU A 338 -5.53 -11.73 25.37
N ALA A 339 -4.66 -10.99 24.67
CA ALA A 339 -5.05 -9.82 23.89
C ALA A 339 -6.00 -10.15 22.73
N ARG A 340 -5.77 -11.26 22.01
CA ARG A 340 -6.68 -11.73 20.95
C ARG A 340 -8.07 -12.01 21.51
N LEU A 341 -8.15 -12.71 22.64
CA LEU A 341 -9.42 -13.06 23.25
C LEU A 341 -10.16 -11.82 23.77
N LEU A 342 -9.48 -10.90 24.46
CA LEU A 342 -10.05 -9.62 24.90
C LEU A 342 -10.61 -8.78 23.75
N PHE A 343 -9.89 -8.73 22.62
CA PHE A 343 -10.35 -8.04 21.42
C PHE A 343 -11.55 -8.75 20.78
N LEU A 344 -11.55 -10.08 20.70
CA LEU A 344 -12.63 -10.85 20.08
C LEU A 344 -13.90 -10.89 20.94
N SER A 345 -13.77 -10.93 22.26
CA SER A 345 -14.88 -10.83 23.21
C SER A 345 -15.45 -9.42 23.32
N GLN A 346 -14.73 -8.41 22.81
CA GLN A 346 -15.09 -6.99 22.92
C GLN A 346 -15.29 -6.59 24.39
N THR A 347 -14.45 -7.11 25.29
CA THR A 347 -14.47 -6.79 26.72
C THR A 347 -14.33 -5.28 26.92
N ASP A 348 -14.96 -4.73 27.97
CA ASP A 348 -14.87 -3.32 28.31
C ASP A 348 -13.40 -2.84 28.31
N GLY A 349 -13.14 -1.70 27.67
CA GLY A 349 -11.79 -1.15 27.46
C GLY A 349 -10.98 -1.77 26.31
N HIS A 350 -11.43 -2.88 25.71
CA HIS A 350 -10.67 -3.66 24.71
C HIS A 350 -11.36 -3.80 23.35
N ALA A 351 -12.45 -3.05 23.11
CA ALA A 351 -13.15 -3.03 21.83
C ALA A 351 -12.30 -2.46 20.66
N ARG A 352 -11.34 -1.58 20.98
CA ARG A 352 -10.37 -1.05 20.01
C ARG A 352 -9.15 -1.97 19.95
N MET A 353 -8.63 -2.18 18.75
CA MET A 353 -7.39 -2.95 18.54
C MET A 353 -6.20 -2.28 19.26
N PRO A 354 -5.25 -3.04 19.82
CA PRO A 354 -4.02 -2.48 20.36
C PRO A 354 -3.27 -1.67 19.30
N ILE A 355 -2.67 -0.55 19.73
CA ILE A 355 -1.75 0.25 18.89
C ILE A 355 -0.37 -0.43 18.92
N CYS A 356 -0.32 -1.68 18.48
CA CYS A 356 0.88 -2.49 18.35
C CYS A 356 0.62 -3.62 17.35
N GLN A 357 1.44 -3.68 16.30
CA GLN A 357 1.39 -4.77 15.33
C GLN A 357 2.13 -6.03 15.79
N TRP A 358 3.18 -5.84 16.60
CA TRP A 358 4.13 -6.88 16.97
C TRP A 358 3.54 -7.83 18.01
N ARG A 359 4.03 -9.06 18.02
CA ARG A 359 3.62 -10.04 19.02
C ARG A 359 4.09 -9.57 20.41
N PRO A 360 3.23 -9.54 21.43
CA PRO A 360 3.71 -9.27 22.78
C PRO A 360 4.48 -10.48 23.34
N PHE A 361 5.57 -10.21 24.05
CA PHE A 361 6.33 -11.22 24.78
C PHE A 361 5.68 -11.55 26.12
N GLY A 362 5.99 -12.71 26.69
CA GLY A 362 5.57 -13.09 28.05
C GLY A 362 4.18 -13.76 28.16
N VAL A 363 3.83 -14.10 29.40
CA VAL A 363 2.64 -14.88 29.76
C VAL A 363 1.98 -14.35 31.03
N THR A 364 0.68 -14.61 31.17
CA THR A 364 -0.11 -14.31 32.36
C THR A 364 -0.64 -15.61 32.96
N ARG A 365 -0.58 -15.74 34.29
CA ARG A 365 -1.14 -16.91 34.97
C ARG A 365 -2.65 -16.92 34.80
N LEU A 366 -3.22 -18.10 34.59
CA LEU A 366 -4.66 -18.23 34.36
C LEU A 366 -5.51 -17.67 35.52
N GLU A 367 -4.98 -17.68 36.75
CA GLU A 367 -5.61 -17.10 37.94
C GLU A 367 -5.65 -15.56 37.97
N ASP A 368 -4.83 -14.90 37.16
CA ASP A 368 -4.70 -13.44 37.06
C ASP A 368 -5.36 -12.86 35.79
N VAL A 369 -5.69 -13.71 34.81
CA VAL A 369 -6.30 -13.34 33.52
C VAL A 369 -7.75 -12.86 33.69
N ASN A 370 -8.22 -11.96 32.82
CA ASN A 370 -9.62 -11.51 32.81
C ASN A 370 -10.62 -12.69 32.72
N LEU A 371 -11.74 -12.62 33.46
CA LEU A 371 -12.75 -13.69 33.47
C LEU A 371 -13.33 -13.98 32.07
N GLU A 372 -13.47 -12.96 31.22
CA GLU A 372 -13.93 -13.11 29.83
C GLU A 372 -12.94 -13.91 28.97
N VAL A 373 -11.66 -13.94 29.32
CA VAL A 373 -10.67 -14.79 28.64
C VAL A 373 -10.75 -16.22 29.17
N ARG A 374 -11.00 -16.41 30.48
CA ARG A 374 -11.06 -17.74 31.12
C ARG A 374 -12.20 -18.62 30.58
N VAL A 375 -13.31 -18.03 30.13
CA VAL A 375 -14.42 -18.79 29.54
C VAL A 375 -14.05 -19.46 28.21
N HIS A 376 -12.94 -19.03 27.58
CA HIS A 376 -12.44 -19.56 26.31
C HIS A 376 -11.32 -20.60 26.45
N VAL A 377 -10.94 -20.99 27.68
CA VAL A 377 -9.86 -21.97 27.92
C VAL A 377 -10.07 -23.30 27.22
N ASP A 378 -11.32 -23.77 27.18
CA ASP A 378 -11.70 -25.06 26.59
C ASP A 378 -12.11 -24.94 25.11
N CYS A 379 -12.00 -23.76 24.50
CA CYS A 379 -12.28 -23.59 23.09
C CYS A 379 -11.11 -24.10 22.23
N GLU A 380 -11.41 -24.63 21.04
CA GLU A 380 -10.37 -25.16 20.13
C GLU A 380 -9.45 -24.04 19.61
N SER A 381 -9.99 -22.99 19.00
CA SER A 381 -9.20 -21.83 18.57
C SER A 381 -10.11 -20.65 18.23
N HIS A 382 -9.60 -19.43 18.42
CA HIS A 382 -10.27 -18.18 18.09
C HIS A 382 -9.41 -17.35 17.14
N TRP A 383 -10.02 -16.77 16.11
CA TRP A 383 -9.38 -15.80 15.20
C TRP A 383 -10.43 -14.90 14.55
N PRO A 384 -10.04 -13.68 14.14
CA PRO A 384 -10.94 -12.81 13.40
C PRO A 384 -11.22 -13.38 12.00
N GLN A 385 -12.50 -13.44 11.62
CA GLN A 385 -12.93 -13.80 10.27
C GLN A 385 -13.78 -12.69 9.67
N TYR A 386 -13.43 -12.26 8.46
CA TYR A 386 -14.22 -11.27 7.75
C TYR A 386 -15.51 -11.87 7.21
N ARG A 387 -16.64 -11.28 7.60
CA ARG A 387 -17.98 -11.71 7.14
C ARG A 387 -18.57 -10.82 6.06
N GLY A 388 -18.13 -9.58 5.96
CA GLY A 388 -18.73 -8.54 5.14
C GLY A 388 -18.66 -7.19 5.84
N PHE A 389 -19.49 -6.27 5.39
CA PHE A 389 -19.59 -4.93 5.97
C PHE A 389 -21.06 -4.51 6.02
N ALA A 390 -21.39 -3.59 6.93
CA ALA A 390 -22.73 -3.03 7.04
C ALA A 390 -22.70 -1.58 6.57
N TRP A 391 -23.76 -1.17 5.88
CA TRP A 391 -24.04 0.22 5.57
C TRP A 391 -24.96 0.79 6.63
N ASP A 392 -24.56 1.90 7.25
CA ASP A 392 -25.46 2.71 8.05
C ASP A 392 -26.28 3.57 7.10
N CYS A 393 -27.56 3.23 6.93
CA CYS A 393 -28.46 3.94 6.04
C CYS A 393 -29.09 5.15 6.75
N VAL A 394 -29.60 6.10 5.97
CA VAL A 394 -30.20 7.37 6.46
C VAL A 394 -31.39 7.13 7.39
N ASP A 395 -32.06 5.98 7.26
CA ASP A 395 -33.25 5.61 8.02
C ASP A 395 -32.92 4.86 9.34
N ASP A 396 -31.68 4.94 9.83
CA ASP A 396 -31.14 4.17 10.97
C ASP A 396 -31.21 2.63 10.78
N GLU A 397 -31.53 2.16 9.58
CA GLU A 397 -31.42 0.76 9.21
C GLU A 397 -29.97 0.42 8.85
N SER A 398 -29.49 -0.75 9.29
CA SER A 398 -28.19 -1.29 8.87
C SER A 398 -28.39 -2.34 7.78
N LEU A 399 -27.81 -2.11 6.61
CA LEU A 399 -27.83 -3.07 5.52
C LEU A 399 -26.53 -3.88 5.53
N PHE A 400 -26.60 -5.14 5.96
CA PHE A 400 -25.46 -6.03 5.93
C PHE A 400 -25.21 -6.60 4.52
N GLN A 401 -24.02 -6.33 3.99
CA GLN A 401 -23.53 -6.90 2.74
C GLN A 401 -22.49 -7.99 3.06
N SER A 402 -22.89 -9.24 2.87
CA SER A 402 -22.01 -10.40 3.08
C SER A 402 -20.90 -10.45 2.02
N ALA A 403 -19.72 -10.91 2.43
CA ALA A 403 -18.64 -11.23 1.50
C ALA A 403 -19.09 -12.36 0.57
N SER A 404 -19.27 -12.07 -0.73
CA SER A 404 -19.75 -13.03 -1.73
C SER A 404 -18.71 -14.09 -2.13
N VAL A 405 -17.48 -13.93 -1.68
CA VAL A 405 -16.35 -14.81 -1.96
C VAL A 405 -15.81 -15.29 -0.62
N SER A 406 -15.67 -16.60 -0.46
CA SER A 406 -14.73 -17.15 0.51
C SER A 406 -13.36 -16.63 0.07
N LEU A 407 -12.97 -15.47 0.60
CA LEU A 407 -11.58 -15.03 0.63
C LEU A 407 -10.84 -16.24 1.16
N ALA A 408 -10.19 -16.97 0.25
CA ALA A 408 -9.66 -18.28 0.51
C ALA A 408 -8.97 -18.22 1.87
N GLU A 409 -9.33 -19.15 2.76
CA GLU A 409 -8.77 -19.30 4.10
C GLU A 409 -7.25 -19.49 3.99
N ARG A 410 -6.52 -18.43 3.65
CA ARG A 410 -5.10 -18.36 3.84
C ARG A 410 -4.97 -18.15 5.33
N ARG A 411 -4.89 -19.28 6.04
CA ARG A 411 -4.06 -19.31 7.24
C ARG A 411 -2.78 -18.55 6.89
N PRO A 412 -2.33 -17.61 7.71
CA PRO A 412 -0.98 -17.07 7.58
C PRO A 412 -0.07 -18.28 7.40
N THR A 413 0.43 -18.50 6.20
CA THR A 413 1.30 -19.63 5.94
C THR A 413 2.49 -19.42 6.85
N GLU A 414 2.74 -20.37 7.74
CA GLU A 414 4.03 -20.49 8.39
C GLU A 414 5.08 -20.34 7.29
N SER A 415 6.01 -19.43 7.54
CA SER A 415 7.08 -19.05 6.64
C SER A 415 7.55 -20.26 5.84
N HIS A 416 7.46 -20.14 4.51
CA HIS A 416 7.95 -21.17 3.62
C HIS A 416 9.36 -21.56 4.06
N SER A 417 9.51 -22.81 4.51
CA SER A 417 10.80 -23.48 4.60
C SER A 417 11.59 -23.11 3.35
N SER A 418 12.71 -22.44 3.54
CA SER A 418 13.66 -22.09 2.50
C SER A 418 13.84 -23.29 1.59
N SER A 419 13.30 -23.21 0.38
CA SER A 419 13.68 -24.13 -0.68
C SER A 419 15.18 -23.99 -0.82
N GLU A 420 15.92 -25.03 -0.48
CA GLU A 420 17.34 -25.19 -0.80
C GLU A 420 17.50 -25.19 -2.34
N GLY A 421 17.44 -23.99 -2.93
CA GLY A 421 17.73 -23.75 -4.33
C GLY A 421 19.24 -23.64 -4.49
N ASN A 422 19.79 -24.47 -5.38
CA ASN A 422 21.20 -24.51 -5.78
C ASN A 422 21.88 -23.13 -5.72
N GLY A 423 22.84 -23.02 -4.80
CA GLY A 423 23.50 -21.78 -4.44
C GLY A 423 24.29 -21.14 -5.58
N HIS A 424 23.75 -20.04 -6.10
CA HIS A 424 24.56 -18.87 -6.34
C HIS A 424 24.41 -17.97 -5.13
N SER A 425 25.33 -18.12 -4.17
CA SER A 425 25.42 -17.25 -3.00
C SER A 425 25.74 -15.84 -3.48
N CYS A 426 24.73 -15.00 -3.66
CA CYS A 426 24.93 -13.56 -3.64
C CYS A 426 25.27 -13.18 -2.21
N GLN A 427 26.55 -13.28 -1.83
CA GLN A 427 27.10 -12.64 -0.64
C GLN A 427 27.12 -11.12 -0.88
N ALA A 428 25.95 -10.49 -0.87
CA ALA A 428 25.90 -9.05 -0.65
C ALA A 428 26.43 -8.82 0.77
N LEU A 429 27.56 -8.12 0.88
CA LEU A 429 28.08 -7.69 2.17
C LEU A 429 27.08 -6.67 2.75
N ILE A 430 26.34 -7.08 3.78
CA ILE A 430 25.42 -6.18 4.48
C ILE A 430 26.25 -5.35 5.46
N SER A 431 26.17 -4.04 5.34
CA SER A 431 26.82 -3.12 6.27
C SER A 431 25.88 -2.85 7.44
N TYR A 432 26.27 -3.26 8.64
CA TYR A 432 25.55 -2.96 9.89
C TYR A 432 26.17 -1.79 10.67
N ASP A 433 27.21 -1.15 10.13
CA ASP A 433 27.95 -0.04 10.77
C ASP A 433 27.08 1.20 11.10
N GLY A 434 25.86 1.29 10.57
CA GLY A 434 24.90 2.37 10.80
C GLY A 434 23.72 1.99 11.70
N LEU A 435 23.74 0.81 12.34
CA LEU A 435 22.75 0.45 13.34
C LEU A 435 22.88 1.37 14.56
N ASP A 436 21.76 1.87 15.05
CA ASP A 436 21.68 2.66 16.27
C ASP A 436 21.47 1.69 17.44
N GLU A 437 22.56 1.26 18.06
CA GLU A 437 22.56 0.36 19.23
C GLU A 437 21.83 0.96 20.44
N ALA A 438 21.64 2.29 20.48
CA ALA A 438 20.86 2.98 21.52
C ALA A 438 19.41 3.28 21.08
N GLY A 439 19.08 3.02 19.82
CA GLY A 439 17.84 3.44 19.16
C GLY A 439 16.65 2.51 19.38
N ASP A 440 16.26 2.26 20.63
CA ASP A 440 15.18 1.31 20.98
C ASP A 440 13.76 1.90 20.91
N HIS A 441 13.60 3.14 20.43
CA HIS A 441 12.33 3.86 20.44
C HIS A 441 11.12 3.11 19.82
N VAL A 442 11.30 2.30 18.77
CA VAL A 442 10.19 1.53 18.18
C VAL A 442 9.78 0.40 19.11
N SER A 443 10.74 -0.36 19.64
CA SER A 443 10.53 -1.40 20.65
C SER A 443 9.89 -0.85 21.91
N GLU A 444 10.41 0.27 22.41
CA GLU A 444 9.88 0.98 23.58
C GLU A 444 8.42 1.36 23.34
N ASN A 445 8.12 2.05 22.24
CA ASN A 445 6.78 2.52 21.94
C ASN A 445 5.80 1.35 21.72
N ALA A 446 6.19 0.34 20.95
CA ALA A 446 5.37 -0.85 20.71
C ALA A 446 5.06 -1.61 22.01
N THR A 447 6.07 -1.80 22.86
CA THR A 447 5.93 -2.47 24.15
C THR A 447 5.03 -1.67 25.09
N ARG A 448 5.31 -0.37 25.25
CA ARG A 448 4.52 0.52 26.10
C ARG A 448 3.07 0.58 25.64
N SER A 449 2.82 0.87 24.36
CA SER A 449 1.46 0.97 23.81
C SER A 449 0.68 -0.33 23.95
N PHE A 450 1.32 -1.49 23.76
CA PHE A 450 0.66 -2.77 23.95
C PHE A 450 0.27 -3.01 25.41
N PHE A 451 1.20 -2.88 26.36
CA PHE A 451 0.92 -3.20 27.76
C PHE A 451 0.02 -2.17 28.43
N GLN A 452 0.09 -0.90 28.02
CA GLN A 452 -0.90 0.10 28.42
C GLN A 452 -2.31 -0.28 27.92
N TRP A 453 -2.43 -0.84 26.72
CA TRP A 453 -3.70 -1.35 26.21
C TRP A 453 -4.18 -2.60 26.95
N LEU A 454 -3.29 -3.57 27.23
CA LEU A 454 -3.63 -4.84 27.87
C LEU A 454 -3.98 -4.69 29.37
N ARG A 455 -3.33 -3.73 30.05
CA ARG A 455 -3.42 -3.53 31.50
C ARG A 455 -4.12 -2.23 31.87
N GLN A 456 -5.09 -1.79 31.06
CA GLN A 456 -5.92 -0.61 31.35
C GLN A 456 -6.64 -0.72 32.70
N ASP A 457 -7.03 -1.93 33.09
CA ASP A 457 -7.74 -2.22 34.35
C ASP A 457 -6.80 -2.53 35.52
N GLY A 458 -5.48 -2.45 35.31
CA GLY A 458 -4.46 -2.70 36.31
C GLY A 458 -3.53 -3.86 35.96
N TRP A 459 -2.43 -3.94 36.73
CA TRP A 459 -1.35 -4.90 36.51
C TRP A 459 -1.42 -6.06 37.52
N PRO A 460 -1.28 -7.32 37.08
CA PRO A 460 -1.04 -8.45 37.95
C PRO A 460 0.20 -8.26 38.82
N GLN A 461 0.20 -8.87 40.02
CA GLN A 461 1.35 -8.78 40.92
C GLN A 461 2.61 -9.43 40.32
N SER A 462 2.44 -10.48 39.51
CA SER A 462 3.51 -11.16 38.76
C SER A 462 4.23 -10.22 37.78
N GLU A 463 3.52 -9.27 37.19
CA GLU A 463 4.02 -8.35 36.16
C GLU A 463 4.51 -7.02 36.75
N LYS A 464 4.62 -6.90 38.08
CA LYS A 464 5.08 -5.66 38.73
C LYS A 464 6.44 -5.19 38.19
N HIS A 465 7.36 -6.11 37.93
CA HIS A 465 8.67 -5.81 37.37
C HIS A 465 8.59 -5.18 35.98
N MET A 466 7.56 -5.52 35.19
CA MET A 466 7.33 -4.95 33.87
C MET A 466 6.84 -3.52 33.96
N ARG A 467 5.87 -3.29 34.84
CA ARG A 467 5.30 -1.95 35.10
C ARG A 467 6.35 -0.97 35.61
N ASP A 468 7.28 -1.45 36.45
CA ASP A 468 8.32 -0.62 37.07
C ASP A 468 9.53 -0.40 36.12
N HIS A 469 9.48 -0.86 34.86
CA HIS A 469 10.53 -0.67 33.86
C HIS A 469 10.54 0.76 33.29
N GLU A 470 11.73 1.28 32.95
CA GLU A 470 11.93 2.67 32.49
C GLU A 470 11.13 3.05 31.23
N TRP A 471 10.84 2.08 30.35
CA TRP A 471 9.98 2.28 29.17
C TRP A 471 8.56 2.72 29.51
N PHE A 472 8.11 2.49 30.76
CA PHE A 472 6.82 2.90 31.28
C PHE A 472 6.91 4.15 32.18
N ASP A 473 8.11 4.64 32.49
CA ASP A 473 8.33 5.87 33.26
C ASP A 473 8.12 7.09 32.36
N VAL A 474 6.85 7.45 32.18
CA VAL A 474 6.47 8.73 31.58
C VAL A 474 6.68 9.79 32.65
N SER A 475 7.92 10.26 32.80
CA SER A 475 8.20 11.44 33.61
C SER A 475 7.22 12.54 33.21
N ASP A 476 6.37 12.99 34.13
CA ASP A 476 5.38 14.08 33.98
C ASP A 476 6.09 15.35 33.48
N SER A 477 6.31 15.42 32.17
CA SER A 477 6.60 16.64 31.45
C SER A 477 5.25 17.19 31.07
N ASP A 478 4.64 17.94 31.99
CA ASP A 478 3.50 18.82 31.76
C ASP A 478 3.76 19.63 30.47
N ASP A 479 3.18 19.21 29.34
CA ASP A 479 2.86 20.04 28.16
C ASP A 479 2.24 19.24 26.99
N GLU A 480 1.31 18.30 27.21
CA GLU A 480 0.44 17.79 26.14
C GLU A 480 -1.02 17.67 26.61
N HIS A 481 -1.69 18.82 26.66
CA HIS A 481 -3.15 18.88 26.70
C HIS A 481 -3.72 18.26 25.41
N ASP A 482 -4.62 17.28 25.56
CA ASP A 482 -5.61 16.78 24.59
C ASP A 482 -5.52 17.39 23.18
N GLN A 483 -4.54 16.93 22.41
CA GLN A 483 -4.51 17.15 20.96
C GLN A 483 -4.83 15.81 20.29
N ILE A 484 -6.01 15.78 19.68
CA ILE A 484 -6.28 14.93 18.52
C ILE A 484 -5.03 14.98 17.65
N ILE A 485 -4.36 13.84 17.46
CA ILE A 485 -3.15 13.71 16.64
C ILE A 485 -3.52 14.18 15.22
N ASP A 486 -3.27 15.45 14.95
CA ASP A 486 -3.23 15.99 13.61
C ASP A 486 -1.83 15.67 13.06
N GLU A 487 -1.81 15.13 11.85
CA GLU A 487 -0.63 14.62 11.16
C GLU A 487 0.33 15.77 10.81
N ASN A 488 1.16 16.24 11.75
CA ASN A 488 2.45 16.85 11.45
C ASN A 488 3.28 17.11 12.72
N GLU A 489 4.57 16.78 12.63
CA GLU A 489 5.66 17.11 13.57
C GLU A 489 5.75 16.26 14.86
N CYS A 490 6.43 15.11 14.77
CA CYS A 490 7.15 14.58 15.93
C CYS A 490 8.57 15.15 15.92
N ALA A 491 8.85 16.05 16.87
CA ALA A 491 10.21 16.46 17.20
C ALA A 491 10.92 15.31 17.95
N SER A 492 12.19 15.06 17.61
CA SER A 492 13.03 14.05 18.26
C SER A 492 13.43 14.50 19.67
N PRO A 493 13.29 13.66 20.71
CA PRO A 493 13.94 13.93 21.99
C PRO A 493 15.45 13.68 21.88
N GLY A 494 16.25 14.47 22.60
CA GLY A 494 17.70 14.27 22.68
C GLY A 494 18.08 12.96 23.39
N PRO A 495 19.37 12.56 23.31
CA PRO A 495 19.81 11.26 23.79
C PRO A 495 19.65 11.17 25.31
N ARG A 496 18.91 10.16 25.78
CA ARG A 496 18.87 9.73 27.17
C ARG A 496 19.74 8.49 27.29
N ASP A 497 20.63 8.48 28.28
CA ASP A 497 21.41 7.29 28.64
C ASP A 497 20.43 6.23 29.20
N GLY A 498 20.06 5.24 28.38
CA GLY A 498 19.12 4.16 28.73
C GLY A 498 19.83 2.82 28.88
N VAL A 499 19.36 1.98 29.80
CA VAL A 499 19.89 0.64 30.04
C VAL A 499 19.27 -0.33 29.03
N HIS A 500 20.13 -1.20 28.48
CA HIS A 500 19.92 -1.96 27.27
C HIS A 500 18.76 -2.98 27.30
N MET A 501 18.21 -3.25 26.10
CA MET A 501 17.36 -4.39 25.70
C MET A 501 17.71 -5.73 26.38
N GLU A 502 18.97 -5.93 26.76
CA GLU A 502 19.52 -7.11 27.44
C GLU A 502 18.72 -7.53 28.69
N THR A 503 18.10 -6.58 29.40
CA THR A 503 17.33 -6.86 30.62
C THR A 503 16.07 -7.71 30.34
N TRP A 504 15.51 -7.63 29.12
CA TRP A 504 14.32 -8.38 28.70
C TRP A 504 14.64 -9.66 27.93
N LEU A 505 15.85 -9.78 27.38
CA LEU A 505 16.31 -11.00 26.71
C LEU A 505 16.38 -12.21 27.68
N ILE A 506 16.47 -11.95 28.99
CA ILE A 506 16.51 -12.99 30.04
C ILE A 506 15.13 -13.65 30.27
N ALA A 507 14.05 -13.12 29.69
CA ALA A 507 12.71 -13.68 29.80
C ALA A 507 12.33 -14.66 28.66
N VAL A 508 13.21 -14.89 27.69
CA VAL A 508 13.07 -15.97 26.70
C VAL A 508 13.65 -17.25 27.33
N PRO A 509 12.86 -18.31 27.56
CA PRO A 509 13.40 -19.58 28.05
C PRO A 509 14.41 -20.14 27.05
N ASP A 510 15.60 -20.50 27.54
CA ASP A 510 16.74 -21.03 26.78
C ASP A 510 16.55 -22.47 26.26
N ASP A 511 15.32 -22.96 26.15
CA ASP A 511 15.01 -24.31 25.70
C ASP A 511 14.24 -24.27 24.37
N ASP A 512 15.00 -24.19 23.29
CA ASP A 512 14.81 -24.85 21.98
C ASP A 512 15.43 -24.02 20.84
N LEU A 513 16.75 -24.09 20.72
CA LEU A 513 17.44 -23.95 19.44
C LEU A 513 18.06 -25.32 19.10
N PRO A 514 17.88 -25.86 17.88
CA PRO A 514 18.59 -27.07 17.45
C PRO A 514 20.11 -26.86 17.37
#